data_AF-A0A944GY13-F1
#
_entry.id   AF-A0A944GY13-F1
#
_cell.length_a   1.000
_cell.length_b   1.000
_cell.length_c   1.000
_cell.angle_alpha   90.00
_cell.angle_beta   90.00
_cell.angle_gamma   90.00
#
_symmetry.space_group_name_H-M   'P 1'
#
loop_
_entity.id
_entity.type
_entity.pdbx_description
1 polymer ?
#
loop_
_entity_poly.entity_id
_entity_poly.type
_entity_poly.pdbx_seq_one_letter_code
_entity_poly.pdbx_strand_id
1 'polypeptide(L)'
;MDYVFLIIGSLVIITCFYFIVSPFFSSGEVPAQEVETEGEKLTLEQVYSAVNELEMDFLMKKITAEDFEKLKENYQLLAAEMLKEETQGRKAKHLPESKKKIKDAEAEAEILRELKKLRNQKG
;
A
#
# COMPACT_ATOMS: atom_id res chain seq x y z
N MET A 1 45.92 -34.58 -23.66
CA MET A 1 44.58 -34.68 -23.04
C MET A 1 44.47 -33.77 -21.82
N ASP A 2 45.51 -33.69 -21.00
CA ASP A 2 45.55 -32.86 -19.78
C ASP A 2 45.40 -31.36 -20.05
N TYR A 3 46.06 -30.85 -21.11
CA TYR A 3 45.91 -29.46 -21.52
C TYR A 3 44.47 -29.09 -21.91
N VAL A 4 43.73 -30.04 -22.52
CA VAL A 4 42.32 -29.83 -22.87
C VAL A 4 41.47 -29.73 -21.61
N PHE A 5 41.74 -30.58 -20.62
CA PHE A 5 41.06 -30.53 -19.32
C PHE A 5 41.37 -29.24 -18.55
N LEU A 6 42.62 -28.78 -18.57
CA LEU A 6 43.02 -27.51 -17.95
C LEU A 6 42.35 -26.31 -18.61
N ILE A 7 42.25 -26.30 -19.95
CA ILE A 7 41.57 -25.21 -20.68
C ILE A 7 40.08 -25.20 -20.34
N ILE A 8 39.40 -26.36 -20.39
CA ILE A 8 37.97 -26.46 -20.06
C ILE A 8 37.73 -26.08 -18.60
N GLY A 9 38.54 -26.57 -17.67
CA GLY A 9 38.44 -26.23 -16.25
C GLY A 9 38.63 -24.74 -15.99
N SER A 10 39.61 -24.11 -16.64
CA SER A 10 39.83 -22.67 -16.53
C SER A 10 38.64 -21.86 -17.05
N LEU A 11 38.03 -22.29 -18.16
CA LEU A 11 36.89 -21.61 -18.76
C LEU A 11 35.66 -21.65 -17.86
N VAL A 12 35.40 -22.80 -17.21
CA VAL A 12 34.32 -22.95 -16.22
C VAL A 12 34.55 -22.06 -14.99
N ILE A 13 35.78 -22.01 -14.48
CA ILE A 13 36.09 -21.16 -13.32
C ILE A 13 35.86 -19.70 -13.68
N ILE A 14 36.35 -19.24 -14.84
CA ILE A 14 36.18 -17.86 -15.31
C ILE A 14 34.70 -17.51 -15.48
N THR A 15 33.87 -18.39 -16.04
CA THR A 15 32.43 -18.13 -16.21
C THR A 15 31.70 -18.08 -14.87
N CYS A 16 32.04 -18.95 -13.91
CA CYS A 16 31.48 -18.88 -12.55
C CYS A 16 31.81 -17.55 -11.87
N PHE A 17 33.09 -17.12 -11.91
CA PHE A 17 33.48 -15.82 -11.37
C PHE A 17 32.80 -14.66 -12.09
N TYR A 18 32.66 -14.74 -13.42
CA TYR A 18 31.94 -13.74 -14.20
C TYR A 18 30.49 -13.58 -13.73
N PHE A 19 29.74 -14.67 -13.48
CA PHE A 19 28.37 -14.56 -12.96
C PHE A 19 28.27 -13.96 -11.56
N ILE A 20 29.26 -14.22 -10.70
CA ILE A 20 29.30 -13.65 -9.34
C ILE A 20 29.61 -12.16 -9.40
N VAL A 21 30.52 -11.75 -10.29
CA VAL A 21 31.06 -10.38 -10.36
C VAL A 21 30.21 -9.48 -11.26
N SER A 22 29.59 -10.02 -12.30
CA SER A 22 28.70 -9.33 -13.25
C SER A 22 27.65 -8.43 -12.57
N PRO A 23 26.86 -8.89 -11.57
CA PRO A 23 25.83 -8.05 -10.95
C PRO A 23 26.41 -6.85 -10.18
N PHE A 24 27.69 -6.88 -9.79
CA PHE A 24 28.35 -5.77 -9.11
C PHE A 24 28.84 -4.67 -10.07
N PHE A 25 29.06 -4.98 -11.35
CA PHE A 25 29.49 -4.02 -12.38
C PHE A 25 28.38 -3.61 -13.36
N SER A 26 27.23 -4.29 -13.31
CA SER A 26 26.03 -3.94 -14.07
C SER A 26 25.30 -2.75 -13.43
N SER A 27 25.90 -1.56 -13.45
CA SER A 27 25.28 -0.28 -13.04
C SER A 27 24.53 0.43 -14.17
N GLY A 28 24.11 -0.28 -15.22
CA GLY A 28 23.41 0.33 -16.35
C GLY A 28 22.55 -0.68 -17.10
N GLU A 29 21.25 -0.42 -17.07
CA GLU A 29 20.24 -0.94 -18.00
C GLU A 29 20.02 -2.46 -17.93
N VAL A 30 19.29 -2.87 -16.87
CA VAL A 30 18.36 -3.99 -16.99
C VAL A 30 17.48 -3.68 -18.20
N PRO A 31 17.46 -4.49 -19.29
CA PRO A 31 16.47 -4.33 -20.32
C PRO A 31 15.13 -4.49 -19.62
N ALA A 32 14.36 -3.40 -19.60
CA ALA A 32 13.05 -3.36 -19.00
C ALA A 32 12.17 -4.39 -19.71
N GLN A 33 12.21 -5.64 -19.24
CA GLN A 33 10.98 -6.38 -19.10
C GLN A 33 10.14 -5.47 -18.23
N GLU A 34 9.12 -4.87 -18.85
CA GLU A 34 8.05 -4.14 -18.20
C GLU A 34 7.35 -5.09 -17.21
N VAL A 35 8.03 -5.43 -16.11
CA VAL A 35 7.34 -5.51 -14.85
C VAL A 35 7.06 -4.06 -14.57
N GLU A 36 5.83 -3.65 -14.85
CA GLU A 36 5.22 -2.42 -14.38
C GLU A 36 5.41 -2.34 -12.86
N THR A 37 6.61 -2.00 -12.42
CA THR A 37 6.85 -1.28 -11.18
C THR A 37 6.67 0.18 -11.55
N GLU A 38 5.46 0.51 -12.05
CA GLU A 38 4.87 1.78 -11.65
C GLU A 38 5.03 1.81 -10.14
N GLY A 39 5.69 2.82 -9.60
CA GLY A 39 5.88 2.96 -8.17
C GLY A 39 4.51 2.86 -7.51
N GLU A 40 4.20 1.67 -6.99
CA GLU A 40 2.93 1.34 -6.40
C GLU A 40 2.88 2.17 -5.13
N LYS A 41 2.32 3.37 -5.26
CA LYS A 41 2.11 4.26 -4.14
C LYS A 41 1.25 3.48 -3.18
N LEU A 42 1.77 3.30 -1.97
CA LEU A 42 1.04 2.67 -0.88
C LEU A 42 -0.39 3.21 -0.89
N THR A 43 -1.36 2.32 -1.02
CA THR A 43 -2.78 2.69 -1.06
C THR A 43 -3.35 2.70 0.35
N LEU A 44 -4.41 3.48 0.55
CA LEU A 44 -5.09 3.53 1.85
C LEU A 44 -5.65 2.15 2.26
N GLU A 45 -6.08 1.36 1.29
CA GLU A 45 -6.56 -0.01 1.50
C GLU A 45 -5.45 -0.93 2.05
N GLN A 46 -4.23 -0.81 1.53
CA GLN A 46 -3.07 -1.56 2.04
C GLN A 46 -2.74 -1.16 3.48
N VAL A 47 -2.88 0.11 3.85
CA VAL A 47 -2.70 0.56 5.25
C VAL A 47 -3.76 -0.05 6.17
N TYR A 48 -5.03 -0.08 5.76
CA TYR A 48 -6.08 -0.71 6.56
C TYR A 48 -5.90 -2.24 6.66
N SER A 49 -5.46 -2.88 5.57
CA SER A 49 -5.15 -4.31 5.57
C SER A 49 -4.02 -4.63 6.55
N ALA A 50 -2.95 -3.82 6.56
CA ALA A 50 -1.84 -3.96 7.50
C ALA A 50 -2.27 -3.81 8.97
N VAL A 51 -3.16 -2.86 9.27
CA VAL A 51 -3.73 -2.72 10.63
C VAL A 51 -4.53 -3.96 11.03
N ASN A 52 -5.31 -4.53 10.11
CA ASN A 52 -6.09 -5.73 10.38
C ASN A 52 -5.19 -6.96 10.63
N GLU A 53 -4.12 -7.12 9.85
CA GLU A 53 -3.11 -8.17 10.10
C GLU A 53 -2.41 -7.99 11.46
N LEU A 54 -2.05 -6.75 11.79
CA LEU A 54 -1.47 -6.39 13.08
C LEU A 54 -2.40 -6.75 14.26
N GLU A 55 -3.70 -6.51 14.12
CA GLU A 55 -4.71 -6.91 15.10
C GLU A 55 -4.80 -8.44 15.25
N MET A 56 -4.73 -9.17 14.14
CA MET A 56 -4.68 -10.63 14.17
C MET A 56 -3.43 -11.12 14.90
N ASP A 57 -2.27 -10.53 14.64
CA ASP A 57 -1.01 -10.92 15.30
C ASP A 57 -1.02 -10.64 16.80
N PHE A 58 -1.65 -9.54 17.23
CA PHE A 58 -1.87 -9.26 18.65
C PHE A 58 -2.83 -10.28 19.30
N LEU A 59 -3.96 -10.59 18.66
CA LEU A 59 -4.91 -11.60 19.15
C LEU A 59 -4.27 -12.99 19.24
N MET A 60 -3.38 -13.31 18.31
CA MET A 60 -2.59 -14.53 18.29
C MET A 60 -1.39 -14.51 19.26
N LYS A 61 -1.22 -13.43 20.04
CA LYS A 61 -0.12 -13.24 21.01
C LYS A 61 1.27 -13.34 20.39
N LYS A 62 1.42 -13.02 19.10
CA LYS A 62 2.73 -12.96 18.42
C LYS A 62 3.52 -11.72 18.81
N ILE A 63 2.82 -10.66 19.23
CA ILE A 63 3.39 -9.37 19.61
C ILE A 63 2.87 -8.91 20.97
N THR A 64 3.58 -7.99 21.61
CA THR A 64 3.18 -7.42 22.90
C THR A 64 2.12 -6.33 22.73
N ALA A 65 1.39 -6.02 23.80
CA ALA A 65 0.43 -4.92 23.78
C ALA A 65 1.09 -3.55 23.53
N GLU A 66 2.31 -3.35 24.05
CA GLU A 66 3.05 -2.11 23.85
C GLU A 66 3.45 -1.93 22.38
N ASP A 67 3.92 -2.99 21.73
CA ASP A 67 4.29 -2.96 20.32
C ASP A 67 3.06 -2.76 19.42
N PHE A 68 1.96 -3.45 19.76
CA PHE A 68 0.69 -3.31 19.05
C PHE A 68 0.18 -1.86 19.07
N GLU A 69 0.10 -1.23 20.25
CA GLU A 69 -0.39 0.14 20.39
C GLU A 69 0.48 1.13 19.60
N LYS A 70 1.82 1.04 19.73
CA LYS A 70 2.75 1.89 18.99
C LYS A 70 2.59 1.76 17.48
N LEU A 71 2.50 0.52 16.98
CA LEU A 71 2.44 0.28 15.55
C LEU A 71 1.06 0.67 14.98
N LYS A 72 -0.01 0.42 15.73
CA LYS A 72 -1.37 0.84 15.38
C LYS A 72 -1.49 2.36 15.28
N GLU A 73 -0.92 3.11 16.23
CA GLU A 73 -0.88 4.56 16.20
C GLU A 73 -0.16 5.08 14.94
N ASN A 74 1.00 4.51 14.61
CA ASN A 74 1.76 4.89 13.41
C ASN A 74 0.98 4.68 12.12
N TYR A 75 0.30 3.54 11.97
CA TYR A 75 -0.54 3.28 10.78
C TYR A 75 -1.76 4.20 10.71
N GLN A 76 -2.36 4.58 11.84
CA GLN A 76 -3.46 5.53 11.87
C GLN A 76 -3.03 6.93 11.46
N LEU A 77 -1.85 7.37 11.91
CA LEU A 77 -1.26 8.64 11.47
C LEU A 77 -0.97 8.64 9.96
N LEU A 78 -0.42 7.53 9.46
CA LEU A 78 -0.17 7.36 8.02
C LEU A 78 -1.47 7.40 7.21
N ALA A 79 -2.52 6.71 7.65
CA ALA A 79 -3.83 6.76 7.00
C ALA A 79 -4.41 8.18 6.99
N ALA A 80 -4.25 8.94 8.08
CA ALA A 80 -4.71 10.32 8.18
C ALA A 80 -3.95 11.26 7.23
N GLU A 81 -2.64 11.08 7.09
CA GLU A 81 -1.81 11.83 6.14
C GLU A 81 -2.24 11.55 4.69
N MET A 82 -2.42 10.28 4.34
CA MET A 82 -2.87 9.87 3.01
C MET A 82 -4.26 10.40 2.67
N LEU A 83 -5.20 10.39 3.63
CA LEU A 83 -6.52 11.01 3.45
C LEU A 83 -6.44 12.51 3.17
N LYS A 84 -5.52 13.21 3.86
CA LYS A 84 -5.31 14.65 3.70
C LYS A 84 -4.75 14.96 2.31
N GLU A 85 -3.78 14.18 1.84
CA GLU A 85 -3.22 14.29 0.49
C GLU A 85 -4.26 14.03 -0.59
N GLU A 86 -5.07 12.98 -0.46
CA GLU A 86 -6.18 12.72 -1.39
C GLU A 86 -7.20 13.87 -1.42
N THR A 87 -7.53 14.43 -0.25
CA THR A 87 -8.49 15.52 -0.12
C THR A 87 -7.95 16.82 -0.72
N GLN A 88 -6.66 17.12 -0.51
CA GLN A 88 -6.01 18.30 -1.08
C GLN A 88 -5.83 18.18 -2.60
N GLY A 89 -5.48 16.99 -3.11
CA GLY A 89 -5.43 16.70 -4.54
C GLY A 89 -6.79 16.84 -5.24
N ARG A 90 -7.89 16.51 -4.56
CA ARG A 90 -9.26 16.69 -5.07
C ARG A 90 -9.71 18.15 -5.08
N LYS A 91 -9.23 19.00 -4.17
CA LYS A 91 -9.55 20.45 -4.16
C LYS A 91 -8.96 21.22 -5.34
N ALA A 92 -7.91 20.72 -5.98
CA ALA A 92 -7.32 21.33 -7.17
C ALA A 92 -8.08 21.01 -8.48
N LYS A 93 -9.00 20.03 -8.50
CA LYS A 93 -9.64 19.55 -9.74
C LYS A 93 -11.16 19.63 -9.79
N HIS A 94 -11.86 20.15 -8.77
CA HIS A 94 -13.31 20.28 -8.82
C HIS A 94 -13.83 21.55 -8.13
N LEU A 95 -14.21 22.55 -8.93
CA LEU A 95 -15.43 23.33 -8.70
C LEU A 95 -16.46 22.85 -9.75
N PRO A 96 -17.73 22.59 -9.38
CA PRO A 96 -18.55 23.53 -8.61
C PRO A 96 -19.16 22.92 -7.33
N GLU A 97 -18.84 23.49 -6.17
CA GLU A 97 -19.36 23.11 -4.84
C GLU A 97 -20.87 23.34 -4.64
N SER A 98 -21.55 24.06 -5.54
CA SER A 98 -22.94 24.49 -5.33
C SER A 98 -23.97 23.36 -5.43
N LYS A 99 -23.78 22.35 -6.30
CA LYS A 99 -24.81 21.32 -6.54
C LYS A 99 -24.73 20.11 -5.62
N LYS A 100 -23.56 19.84 -5.02
CA LYS A 100 -23.35 18.66 -4.15
C LYS A 100 -23.93 18.88 -2.75
N LYS A 101 -23.68 20.05 -2.15
CA LYS A 101 -24.25 20.42 -0.84
C LYS A 101 -25.78 20.39 -0.80
N ILE A 102 -26.45 20.74 -1.90
CA ILE A 102 -27.92 20.72 -1.98
C ILE A 102 -28.45 19.28 -1.92
N LYS A 103 -27.81 18.35 -2.64
CA LYS A 103 -28.20 16.93 -2.66
C LYS A 103 -27.93 16.23 -1.33
N ASP A 104 -26.81 16.55 -0.69
CA ASP A 104 -26.45 15.97 0.61
C ASP A 104 -27.44 16.42 1.70
N ALA A 105 -27.83 17.70 1.71
CA ALA A 105 -28.82 18.22 2.65
C ALA A 105 -30.24 17.63 2.44
N GLU A 106 -30.62 17.36 1.20
CA GLU A 106 -31.91 16.75 0.87
C GLU A 106 -31.96 15.27 1.29
N ALA A 107 -30.85 14.55 1.12
CA ALA A 107 -30.72 13.16 1.59
C ALA A 107 -30.75 13.06 3.12
N GLU A 108 -30.04 13.94 3.84
CA GLU A 108 -30.06 13.98 5.32
C GLU A 108 -31.46 14.29 5.87
N ALA A 109 -32.20 15.20 5.22
CA ALA A 109 -33.57 15.53 5.61
C ALA A 109 -34.54 14.36 5.45
N GLU A 110 -34.39 13.56 4.39
CA GLU A 110 -35.24 12.38 4.17
C GLU A 110 -34.96 11.27 5.20
N ILE A 111 -33.68 11.04 5.53
CA ILE A 111 -33.27 10.06 6.56
C ILE A 111 -33.87 10.42 7.93
N LEU A 112 -33.79 11.70 8.33
CA LEU A 112 -34.37 12.19 9.58
C LEU A 112 -35.90 12.00 9.64
N ARG A 113 -36.58 12.14 8.50
CA ARG A 113 -38.02 11.98 8.40
C ARG A 113 -38.44 10.52 8.60
N GLU A 114 -37.73 9.59 7.98
CA GLU A 114 -37.98 8.15 8.13
C GLU A 114 -37.69 7.67 9.56
N LEU A 115 -36.57 8.11 10.16
CA LEU A 115 -36.25 7.81 11.56
C LEU A 115 -37.34 8.30 12.53
N LYS A 116 -37.92 9.47 12.29
CA LYS A 116 -39.01 10.02 13.11
C LYS A 116 -40.31 9.21 12.96
N LYS A 117 -40.62 8.72 11.76
CA LYS A 117 -41.77 7.83 11.53
C LYS A 117 -41.62 6.50 12.29
N LEU A 118 -40.45 5.88 12.20
CA LEU A 118 -40.15 4.62 12.90
C LEU A 118 -40.24 4.78 14.43
N ARG A 119 -39.79 5.92 14.95
CA ARG A 119 -39.90 6.25 16.38
C ARG A 119 -41.35 6.39 16.83
N ASN A 120 -42.22 6.96 16.00
CA ASN A 120 -43.64 7.14 16.31
C ASN A 120 -44.49 5.88 16.07
N GLN A 121 -43.97 4.85 15.39
CA GLN A 121 -44.63 3.54 15.24
C GLN A 121 -44.23 2.53 16.33
N LYS A 122 -43.18 2.81 17.12
CA LYS A 122 -42.68 1.96 18.21
C LYS A 122 -43.04 2.45 19.62
N GLY A 123 -44.00 3.37 19.74
CA GLY A 123 -44.64 3.78 21.00
C GLY A 123 -46.14 3.58 20.92
#